data_AF-A0A1K1KRZ3-F1
#
_entry.id   AF-A0A1K1KRZ3-F1
#
_cell.length_a   1.000
_cell.length_b   1.000
_cell.length_c   1.000
_cell.angle_alpha   90.00
_cell.angle_beta   90.00
_cell.angle_gamma   90.00
#
_symmetry.space_group_name_H-M   'P 1'
#
loop_
_entity.id
_entity.type
_entity.pdbx_description
1 polymer ?
#
loop_
_entity_poly.entity_id
_entity_poly.type
_entity_poly.pdbx_seq_one_letter_code
_entity_poly.pdbx_strand_id
1 'polypeptide(L)'
;MIKQHTKQIFPWATLLINLIGAFLLGILVGLQITTYLYAILGIGLLGGFTTFSTLNVELITLRRNKQFEVIPYALATYLGGPIALFGGLLLGYLY
;
A
#
# COMPACT_ATOMS: atom_id res chain seq x y z
N MET A 1 -0.55 25.61 8.78
CA MET A 1 -0.43 24.14 8.85
C MET A 1 -1.73 23.57 9.39
N ILE A 2 -2.60 23.06 8.52
CA ILE A 2 -3.87 22.47 8.96
C ILE A 2 -3.54 21.15 9.64
N LYS A 3 -3.53 21.13 10.98
CA LYS A 3 -3.50 19.88 11.74
C LYS A 3 -4.84 19.18 11.50
N GLN A 4 -4.88 18.24 10.56
CA GLN A 4 -6.01 17.32 10.47
C GLN A 4 -5.98 16.40 11.69
N HIS A 5 -6.66 16.83 12.75
CA HIS A 5 -6.94 16.07 13.97
C HIS A 5 -8.05 15.06 13.73
N THR A 6 -7.93 14.23 12.70
CA THR A 6 -8.77 13.04 12.65
C THR A 6 -8.14 12.07 13.64
N LYS A 7 -8.75 11.90 14.81
CA LYS A 7 -8.43 10.80 15.75
C LYS A 7 -8.81 9.46 15.08
N GLN A 8 -8.11 9.07 14.02
CA GLN A 8 -8.16 7.68 13.60
C GLN A 8 -7.19 6.91 14.49
N ILE A 9 -7.77 5.96 15.24
CA ILE A 9 -7.03 5.04 16.09
C ILE A 9 -6.15 4.13 15.23
N PHE A 10 -6.63 3.77 14.03
CA PHE A 10 -5.91 2.94 13.07
C PHE A 10 -6.01 3.51 11.63
N PRO A 11 -4.91 3.60 10.86
CA PRO A 11 -4.89 4.23 9.53
C PRO A 11 -5.41 3.31 8.41
N TRP A 12 -6.71 3.02 8.43
CA TRP A 12 -7.34 2.07 7.49
C TRP A 12 -7.25 2.50 6.03
N ALA A 13 -7.42 3.80 5.74
CA ALA A 13 -7.42 4.30 4.37
C ALA A 13 -6.06 4.03 3.70
N THR A 14 -4.97 4.42 4.36
CA THR A 14 -3.60 4.22 3.87
C THR A 14 -3.25 2.74 3.75
N LEU A 15 -3.66 1.91 4.72
CA LEU A 15 -3.48 0.46 4.61
C LEU A 15 -4.17 -0.10 3.36
N LEU A 16 -5.46 0.17 3.18
CA LEU A 16 -6.26 -0.41 2.10
C LEU A 16 -5.78 0.02 0.72
N ILE A 17 -5.49 1.31 0.50
CA ILE A 17 -4.99 1.77 -0.80
C ILE A 17 -3.63 1.15 -1.13
N ASN A 18 -2.75 0.98 -0.14
CA ASN A 18 -1.45 0.36 -0.35
C ASN A 18 -1.57 -1.15 -0.66
N LEU A 19 -2.43 -1.88 0.05
CA LEU A 19 -2.67 -3.30 -0.21
C LEU A 19 -3.34 -3.55 -1.56
N ILE A 20 -4.38 -2.78 -1.89
CA ILE A 20 -5.06 -2.87 -3.18
C ILE A 20 -4.08 -2.53 -4.31
N GLY A 21 -3.31 -1.44 -4.15
CA GLY A 21 -2.33 -1.04 -5.15
C GLY A 21 -1.23 -2.09 -5.36
N ALA A 22 -0.72 -2.69 -4.28
CA ALA A 22 0.26 -3.78 -4.35
C ALA A 22 -0.32 -5.02 -5.06
N PHE A 23 -1.56 -5.41 -4.74
CA PHE A 23 -2.24 -6.53 -5.40
C PHE A 23 -2.42 -6.29 -6.89
N LEU A 24 -2.93 -5.12 -7.27
CA LEU A 24 -3.09 -4.75 -8.67
C LEU A 24 -1.75 -4.70 -9.41
N LEU A 25 -0.70 -4.19 -8.77
CA LEU A 25 0.64 -4.18 -9.36
C LEU A 25 1.14 -5.61 -9.61
N GLY A 26 0.90 -6.52 -8.66
CA GLY A 26 1.14 -7.94 -8.83
C GLY A 26 0.46 -8.51 -10.07
N ILE A 27 -0.84 -8.22 -10.27
CA ILE A 27 -1.59 -8.65 -11.46
C ILE A 27 -0.92 -8.15 -12.74
N LEU A 28 -0.55 -6.86 -12.80
CA LEU A 28 0.09 -6.28 -13.98
C LEU A 28 1.42 -6.98 -14.31
N VAL A 29 2.21 -7.33 -13.29
CA VAL A 29 3.45 -8.09 -13.45
C VAL A 29 3.16 -9.51 -13.93
N GLY A 30 2.15 -10.18 -13.35
CA GLY A 30 1.77 -11.56 -13.68
C GLY A 30 1.27 -11.72 -15.12
N LEU A 31 0.46 -10.76 -15.59
CA LEU A 31 -0.05 -10.70 -16.96
C LEU A 31 1.02 -10.38 -18.02
N GLN A 32 2.25 -10.07 -17.60
CA GLN A 32 3.37 -9.73 -18.48
C GLN A 32 3.01 -8.65 -19.52
N ILE A 33 2.28 -7.61 -19.10
CA ILE A 33 1.87 -6.53 -19.98
C ILE A 33 3.06 -5.81 -20.61
N THR A 34 2.83 -5.12 -21.73
CA THR A 34 3.90 -4.38 -22.41
C THR A 34 4.54 -3.32 -21.51
N THR A 35 5.83 -3.05 -21.72
CA THR A 35 6.58 -2.05 -20.94
C THR A 35 5.92 -0.67 -20.93
N TYR A 36 5.29 -0.28 -22.05
CA TYR A 36 4.56 0.98 -22.15
C TYR A 36 3.33 1.02 -21.23
N LEU A 37 2.53 -0.05 -21.22
CA LEU A 37 1.38 -0.15 -20.32
C LEU A 37 1.82 -0.24 -18.85
N TYR A 38 2.90 -0.96 -18.56
CA TYR A 38 3.45 -1.03 -17.21
C TYR A 38 3.94 0.34 -16.71
N ALA A 39 4.55 1.16 -17.57
CA ALA A 39 4.97 2.51 -17.21
C ALA A 39 3.76 3.40 -16.84
N ILE A 40 2.66 3.31 -17.59
CA ILE A 40 1.47 4.12 -17.33
C ILE A 40 0.70 3.60 -16.11
N LEU A 41 0.42 2.30 -16.06
CA LEU A 41 -0.45 1.71 -15.04
C LEU A 41 0.31 1.39 -13.75
N GLY A 42 1.48 0.75 -13.85
CA GLY A 42 2.27 0.36 -12.68
C GLY A 42 3.00 1.54 -12.06
N ILE A 43 3.87 2.19 -12.85
CA ILE A 43 4.69 3.31 -12.35
C ILE A 43 3.85 4.58 -12.16
N GLY A 44 2.98 4.90 -13.12
CA GLY A 44 2.12 6.10 -13.07
C GLY A 44 0.94 5.96 -12.12
N LEU A 45 -0.10 5.24 -12.55
CA LEU A 45 -1.39 5.17 -11.84
C LEU A 45 -1.25 4.53 -10.45
N LEU A 46 -0.71 3.30 -10.36
CA LEU A 46 -0.56 2.58 -9.09
C LEU A 46 0.51 3.23 -8.19
N GLY A 47 1.58 3.75 -8.80
CA GLY A 47 2.59 4.55 -8.08
C GLY A 47 2.00 5.82 -7.45
N GLY A 48 1.06 6.49 -8.12
CA GLY A 48 0.34 7.65 -7.57
C GLY A 48 -0.83 7.30 -6.63
N PHE A 49 -1.41 6.11 -6.79
CA PHE A 49 -2.51 5.62 -5.95
C PHE A 49 -2.03 5.16 -4.56
N THR A 50 -0.85 4.55 -4.49
CA THR A 50 -0.22 4.12 -3.24
C THR A 50 0.61 5.24 -2.62
N THR A 51 0.92 5.13 -1.33
CA THR A 51 1.75 6.11 -0.63
C THR A 51 2.63 5.49 0.45
N PHE A 52 3.94 5.61 0.27
CA PHE A 52 4.93 5.26 1.30
C PHE A 52 5.16 6.42 2.28
N SER A 53 5.05 7.67 1.83
CA SER A 53 5.30 8.85 2.66
C SER A 53 4.25 9.00 3.77
N THR A 54 2.97 8.83 3.43
CA THR A 54 1.86 8.91 4.41
C THR A 54 1.97 7.80 5.44
N LEU A 55 2.24 6.56 5.00
CA LEU A 55 2.48 5.40 5.86
C LEU A 55 3.55 5.68 6.92
N ASN A 56 4.68 6.27 6.52
CA ASN A 56 5.78 6.58 7.46
C ASN A 56 5.40 7.69 8.45
N VAL A 57 4.71 8.73 7.99
CA VAL A 57 4.20 9.79 8.87
C VAL A 57 3.23 9.22 9.90
N GLU A 58 2.34 8.32 9.49
CA GLU A 58 1.40 7.64 10.39
C GLU A 58 2.12 6.74 11.39
N LEU A 59 3.08 5.90 10.97
CA LEU A 59 3.89 5.08 11.89
C LEU A 59 4.63 5.93 12.93
N ILE A 60 5.26 7.03 12.50
CA ILE A 60 5.94 7.97 13.40
C ILE A 60 4.94 8.61 14.37
N THR A 61 3.74 8.94 13.89
CA THR A 61 2.68 9.57 14.69
C THR A 61 2.14 8.60 15.75
N LEU A 62 1.79 7.37 15.37
CA LEU A 62 1.36 6.32 16.30
C LEU A 62 2.43 6.06 17.37
N ARG A 63 3.70 5.96 16.95
CA ARG A 63 4.83 5.79 17.87
C ARG A 63 4.98 6.95 18.84
N ARG A 64 4.93 8.20 18.36
CA ARG A 64 5.04 9.41 19.19
C ARG A 64 3.90 9.52 20.20
N ASN A 65 2.70 9.10 19.81
CA ASN A 65 1.52 9.10 20.67
C ASN A 65 1.44 7.89 21.61
N LYS A 66 2.44 6.99 21.61
CA LYS A 66 2.47 5.74 22.38
C LYS A 66 1.23 4.86 22.14
N GLN A 67 0.71 4.89 20.91
CA GLN A 67 -0.43 4.09 20.48
C GLN A 67 0.02 2.65 20.18
N PHE A 68 -0.69 1.67 20.76
CA PHE A 68 -0.36 0.24 20.60
C PHE A 68 -0.58 -0.25 19.16
N GLU A 69 -1.40 0.47 18.39
CA GLU A 69 -1.74 0.24 17.00
C GLU A 69 -0.53 0.34 16.06
N VAL A 70 0.59 0.94 16.50
CA VAL A 70 1.83 1.03 15.72
C VAL A 70 2.34 -0.34 15.27
N ILE A 71 2.26 -1.35 16.14
CA ILE A 71 2.76 -2.70 15.86
C ILE A 71 1.89 -3.41 14.81
N PRO A 72 0.57 -3.58 15.01
CA PRO A 72 -0.26 -4.22 14.00
C PRO A 72 -0.30 -3.44 12.69
N TYR A 73 -0.23 -2.10 12.72
CA TYR A 73 -0.17 -1.31 11.49
C TYR A 73 1.14 -1.55 10.70
N ALA A 74 2.28 -1.57 11.40
CA ALA A 74 3.57 -1.90 10.78
C ALA A 74 3.56 -3.32 10.18
N LEU A 75 3.11 -4.31 10.93
CA LEU A 75 3.02 -5.69 10.43
C LEU A 75 2.07 -5.80 9.24
N ALA A 76 0.87 -5.23 9.34
CA ALA A 76 -0.12 -5.27 8.28
C ALA A 76 0.40 -4.65 6.98
N THR A 77 1.14 -3.53 7.05
CA THR A 77 1.63 -2.88 5.84
C THR A 77 2.89 -3.55 5.27
N TYR A 78 3.88 -3.88 6.12
CA TYR A 78 5.15 -4.45 5.66
C TYR A 78 5.05 -5.93 5.26
N LEU A 79 4.12 -6.68 5.84
CA LEU A 79 3.85 -8.07 5.44
C LEU A 79 2.71 -8.13 4.42
N GLY A 80 1.63 -7.38 4.65
CA GLY A 80 0.46 -7.40 3.78
C GLY A 80 0.77 -6.89 2.38
N GLY A 81 1.62 -5.87 2.22
CA GLY A 81 2.00 -5.35 0.91
C GLY A 81 2.63 -6.42 0.01
N PRO A 82 3.73 -7.07 0.44
CA PRO A 82 4.31 -8.19 -0.29
C PRO A 82 3.34 -9.36 -0.51
N ILE A 83 2.57 -9.76 0.52
CA ILE A 83 1.58 -10.85 0.38
C ILE A 83 0.55 -10.51 -0.70
N ALA A 84 0.01 -9.29 -0.69
CA ALA A 84 -0.93 -8.81 -1.68
C ALA A 84 -0.30 -8.81 -3.09
N LEU A 85 0.93 -8.31 -3.23
CA LEU A 85 1.66 -8.33 -4.49
C LEU A 85 1.86 -9.76 -5.02
N PHE A 86 2.29 -10.70 -4.19
CA PHE A 86 2.44 -12.09 -4.60
C PHE A 86 1.10 -12.75 -4.96
N GLY A 87 0.04 -12.46 -4.21
CA GLY A 87 -1.31 -12.94 -4.53
C GLY A 87 -1.78 -12.43 -5.89
N GLY A 88 -1.56 -11.14 -6.19
CA GLY A 88 -1.87 -10.54 -7.47
C GLY A 88 -1.02 -11.12 -8.61
N LEU A 89 0.28 -11.33 -8.37
CA LEU A 89 1.21 -11.95 -9.32
C LEU A 89 0.76 -13.36 -9.71
N LEU A 90 0.44 -14.19 -8.72
CA LEU A 90 -0.05 -15.55 -8.96
C LEU A 90 -1.36 -15.52 -9.74
N LEU A 91 -2.29 -14.65 -9.36
CA LEU A 91 -3.55 -14.51 -10.09
C LEU A 91 -3.32 -14.05 -11.53
N GLY A 92 -2.45 -13.06 -11.76
CA GLY A 92 -2.10 -12.58 -13.08
C GLY A 92 -1.41 -13.63 -13.95
N TYR A 93 -0.70 -14.60 -13.36
CA TYR A 93 -0.10 -15.71 -14.10
C TYR A 93 -1.12 -16.80 -14.50
N LEU A 94 -2.28 -16.86 -13.83
CA LEU A 94 -3.33 -17.82 -14.13
C LEU A 94 -4.20 -17.42 -15.34
N TYR A 95 -4.08 -16.17 -15.83
CA TYR A 95 -4.86 -15.61 -16.92
C TYR A 95 -3.94 -15.08 -18.02
#